data_AF-A0A7T5UQW6-F1
#
_entry.id   AF-A0A7T5UQW6-F1
#
_cell.length_a   1.000
_cell.length_b   1.000
_cell.length_c   1.000
_cell.angle_alpha   90.00
_cell.angle_beta   90.00
_cell.angle_gamma   90.00
#
_symmetry.space_group_name_H-M   'P 1'
#
loop_
_entity.id
_entity.type
_entity.pdbx_description
1 polymer ?
#
loop_
_entity_poly.entity_id
_entity_poly.type
_entity_poly.pdbx_seq_one_letter_code
_entity_poly.pdbx_strand_id
1 'polypeptide(L)'
;MPESRATPKMCGIETELGVMHAGSPAAYSGGFAFVESIEPEWVLGAQGIFSWDPTERLRKVEVSTLNPHSFFQRQMWQKFLNILLPNGARLYVDIGPHTEISTAICSDPRMLVIWNRACYRWIDRLRKLHEAAGRNFRVFRNNTAGDDDWHRARSRKRGERVPRSSWACHENYTISRRVSEDDLIRKDVPWFVMRTIVIGAGKVGGDCLGAGSHRGSDIVDVDFQISQRADFFSAVANIETSYNRPIHNTRNVVYGEEKNFRRGHVIPGDSNMLELPEFMKAGLTAILYMMMEDGVLDHRFEIGHPVGAFHEISWDTSLKKRVWLINHKGSRLALDCLRDYCDLFGNYVEAYHPENQILKRVVAEFASVLDAFGRSDWRVSLHGKLDWVTKLNFIEAALVKKGKTWQDDLAMRLDCEYHDNNHESGIFYTKIYPNSYRITTDEEIKQAMDGPPPTRSKIVLEIIKGYPELVISSDFWHRITFRHEKKIYSLSLGDPTELWNEEFWTRSLSLPFVEFVDVVRVHPFVEVVRCEDMWSTRKTLGKGEDVKPYPDHGLRVETDEEREDTHKKWSKALYEKLVRHPPRPPEQPVYSGDFVPQQPFDEDDDWFGS
;
A
#
# COMPACT_ATOMS: atom_id res chain seq x y z
N MET A 1 33.80 -4.85 2.16
CA MET A 1 32.49 -4.21 2.42
C MET A 1 31.81 -5.01 3.51
N PRO A 2 31.16 -4.36 4.49
CA PRO A 2 30.40 -5.09 5.50
C PRO A 2 29.27 -5.90 4.84
N GLU A 3 28.96 -7.07 5.39
CA GLU A 3 27.85 -7.89 4.92
C GLU A 3 26.55 -7.42 5.59
N SER A 4 25.54 -7.09 4.79
CA SER A 4 24.20 -6.72 5.27
C SER A 4 23.51 -7.93 5.89
N ARG A 5 22.96 -7.75 7.09
CA ARG A 5 22.06 -8.67 7.78
C ARG A 5 20.59 -8.30 7.59
N ALA A 6 20.31 -7.17 6.94
CA ALA A 6 18.96 -6.74 6.64
C ALA A 6 18.20 -7.77 5.79
N THR A 7 16.97 -8.07 6.20
CA THR A 7 16.03 -8.88 5.44
C THR A 7 15.61 -8.15 4.15
N PRO A 8 15.45 -8.84 3.01
CA PRO A 8 14.87 -8.23 1.81
C PRO A 8 13.56 -7.48 2.10
N LYS A 9 13.47 -6.24 1.61
CA LYS A 9 12.36 -5.33 1.94
C LYS A 9 11.23 -5.48 0.94
N MET A 10 10.40 -6.51 1.14
CA MET A 10 9.14 -6.63 0.39
C MET A 10 8.20 -5.52 0.82
N CYS A 11 7.53 -4.90 -0.16
CA CYS A 11 6.69 -3.72 0.04
C CYS A 11 5.33 -3.83 -0.65
N GLY A 12 4.35 -3.09 -0.15
CA GLY A 12 3.00 -3.00 -0.71
C GLY A 12 2.29 -1.73 -0.27
N ILE A 13 1.32 -1.26 -1.06
CA ILE A 13 0.50 -0.08 -0.75
C ILE A 13 -0.97 -0.49 -0.68
N GLU A 14 -1.68 -0.01 0.33
CA GLU A 14 -3.13 -0.09 0.50
C GLU A 14 -3.69 1.33 0.27
N THR A 15 -4.57 1.54 -0.71
CA THR A 15 -5.17 2.86 -0.98
C THR A 15 -6.68 2.80 -0.80
N GLU A 16 -7.19 3.48 0.22
CA GLU A 16 -8.62 3.78 0.33
C GLU A 16 -8.97 4.90 -0.67
N LEU A 17 -10.00 4.67 -1.47
CA LEU A 17 -10.43 5.55 -2.56
C LEU A 17 -11.65 6.35 -2.14
N GLY A 18 -11.65 7.64 -2.48
CA GLY A 18 -12.85 8.44 -2.41
C GLY A 18 -13.77 8.11 -3.59
N VAL A 19 -14.95 7.52 -3.35
CA VAL A 19 -15.88 7.17 -4.43
C VAL A 19 -17.22 7.89 -4.29
N MET A 20 -17.67 8.53 -5.38
CA MET A 20 -18.95 9.24 -5.47
C MET A 20 -19.79 8.74 -6.64
N HIS A 21 -21.13 8.81 -6.53
CA HIS A 21 -22.02 8.71 -7.67
C HIS A 21 -21.98 10.01 -8.49
N ALA A 22 -21.83 9.92 -9.81
CA ALA A 22 -21.87 11.12 -10.65
C ALA A 22 -23.27 11.77 -10.60
N GLY A 23 -23.30 13.08 -10.37
CA GLY A 23 -24.55 13.86 -10.22
C GLY A 23 -25.11 13.91 -8.80
N SER A 24 -24.53 13.19 -7.83
CA SER A 24 -24.81 13.38 -6.39
C SER A 24 -23.74 14.30 -5.79
N PRO A 25 -24.06 15.55 -5.41
CA PRO A 25 -23.03 16.56 -5.12
C PRO A 25 -22.20 16.36 -3.86
N ALA A 26 -22.49 15.39 -2.99
CA ALA A 26 -22.13 15.61 -1.59
C ALA A 26 -21.77 14.41 -0.70
N ALA A 27 -21.71 13.17 -1.18
CA ALA A 27 -21.34 12.05 -0.31
C ALA A 27 -20.36 11.11 -1.02
N TYR A 28 -19.18 10.91 -0.41
CA TYR A 28 -18.24 9.82 -0.75
C TYR A 28 -18.82 8.45 -0.31
N SER A 29 -20.09 8.20 -0.63
CA SER A 29 -20.88 7.04 -0.22
C SER A 29 -20.95 5.98 -1.32
N GLY A 30 -20.30 6.20 -2.46
CA GLY A 30 -20.40 5.34 -3.63
C GLY A 30 -19.51 4.09 -3.56
N GLY A 31 -18.60 3.99 -2.60
CA GLY A 31 -17.56 2.96 -2.63
C GLY A 31 -18.09 1.54 -2.43
N PHE A 32 -19.10 1.37 -1.57
CA PHE A 32 -19.79 0.08 -1.44
C PHE A 32 -20.45 -0.33 -2.78
N ALA A 33 -21.24 0.57 -3.37
CA ALA A 33 -21.94 0.32 -4.64
C ALA A 33 -20.99 0.10 -5.82
N PHE A 34 -19.82 0.74 -5.81
CA PHE A 34 -18.78 0.52 -6.81
C PHE A 34 -18.30 -0.92 -6.78
N VAL A 35 -17.87 -1.44 -5.63
CA VAL A 35 -17.34 -2.81 -5.53
C VAL A 35 -18.43 -3.88 -5.64
N GLU A 36 -19.62 -3.66 -5.06
CA GLU A 36 -20.72 -4.63 -5.10
C GLU A 36 -21.20 -4.91 -6.52
N SER A 37 -21.12 -3.91 -7.40
CA SER A 37 -21.59 -4.02 -8.78
C SER A 37 -20.51 -4.48 -9.77
N ILE A 38 -19.37 -4.99 -9.28
CA ILE A 38 -18.35 -5.65 -10.09
C ILE A 38 -18.72 -7.12 -10.26
N GLU A 39 -18.73 -7.57 -11.52
CA GLU A 39 -18.89 -8.97 -11.88
C GLU A 39 -17.53 -9.51 -12.36
N PRO A 40 -16.75 -10.20 -11.50
CA PRO A 40 -15.41 -10.65 -11.86
C PRO A 40 -15.46 -11.87 -12.78
N GLU A 41 -15.26 -11.65 -14.09
CA GLU A 41 -15.24 -12.73 -15.10
C GLU A 41 -13.84 -13.32 -15.35
N TRP A 42 -12.78 -12.71 -14.80
CA TRP A 42 -11.38 -13.01 -15.14
C TRP A 42 -10.75 -14.18 -14.37
N VAL A 43 -11.44 -14.78 -13.41
CA VAL A 43 -11.02 -16.05 -12.79
C VAL A 43 -12.14 -17.08 -12.97
N LEU A 44 -12.08 -17.83 -14.07
CA LEU A 44 -12.99 -18.95 -14.34
C LEU A 44 -12.93 -19.96 -13.19
N GLY A 45 -14.09 -20.40 -12.69
CA GLY A 45 -14.21 -21.36 -11.58
C GLY A 45 -14.07 -20.74 -10.17
N ALA A 46 -13.77 -19.44 -10.05
CA ALA A 46 -13.61 -18.79 -8.74
C ALA A 46 -14.89 -18.17 -8.15
N GLN A 47 -16.06 -18.45 -8.72
CA GLN A 47 -17.35 -18.01 -8.21
C GLN A 47 -17.63 -18.65 -6.83
N GLY A 48 -17.09 -18.05 -5.76
CA GLY A 48 -17.15 -18.54 -4.38
C GLY A 48 -15.81 -18.54 -3.62
N ILE A 49 -14.66 -18.42 -4.33
CA ILE A 49 -13.29 -18.42 -3.75
C ILE A 49 -12.98 -17.13 -2.97
N PHE A 50 -13.83 -16.11 -3.11
CA PHE A 50 -13.63 -14.74 -2.60
C PHE A 50 -14.11 -14.51 -1.16
N SER A 51 -14.43 -15.59 -0.41
CA SER A 51 -14.81 -15.44 1.00
C SER A 51 -13.59 -15.12 1.86
N TRP A 52 -13.40 -13.83 2.14
CA TRP A 52 -12.53 -13.39 3.23
C TRP A 52 -13.23 -13.63 4.56
N ASP A 53 -12.46 -14.04 5.57
CA ASP A 53 -12.97 -14.14 6.93
C ASP A 53 -12.76 -12.80 7.67
N PRO A 54 -13.80 -11.94 7.77
CA PRO A 54 -13.71 -10.68 8.49
C PRO A 54 -13.41 -10.82 9.97
N THR A 55 -13.64 -12.01 10.55
CA THR A 55 -13.33 -12.27 11.95
C THR A 55 -11.84 -12.40 12.23
N GLU A 56 -10.99 -12.52 11.20
CA GLU A 56 -9.52 -12.44 11.35
C GLU A 56 -9.09 -11.17 12.08
N ARG A 57 -9.71 -10.02 11.77
CA ARG A 57 -9.47 -8.73 12.46
C ARG A 57 -9.82 -8.78 13.95
N LEU A 58 -10.65 -9.73 14.38
CA LEU A 58 -11.07 -9.90 15.78
C LEU A 58 -10.15 -10.84 16.57
N ARG A 59 -9.31 -11.65 15.90
CA ARG A 59 -8.54 -12.74 16.54
C ARG A 59 -7.38 -12.27 17.43
N LYS A 60 -6.99 -10.98 17.37
CA LYS A 60 -5.90 -10.40 18.18
C LYS A 60 -6.29 -9.08 18.88
N VAL A 61 -7.59 -8.77 18.95
CA VAL A 61 -8.08 -7.54 19.56
C VAL A 61 -8.52 -7.85 20.99
N GLU A 62 -7.92 -7.19 21.99
CA GLU A 62 -8.35 -7.34 23.39
C GLU A 62 -9.84 -6.98 23.54
N VAL A 63 -10.55 -7.83 24.29
CA VAL A 63 -12.02 -7.85 24.47
C VAL A 63 -12.60 -6.50 24.95
N SER A 64 -11.80 -5.55 25.42
CA SER A 64 -12.25 -4.21 25.84
C SER A 64 -12.53 -3.22 24.70
N THR A 65 -12.13 -3.50 23.45
CA THR A 65 -12.38 -2.62 22.28
C THR A 65 -13.54 -3.11 21.40
N LEU A 66 -14.44 -3.95 21.93
CA LEU A 66 -15.50 -4.65 21.19
C LEU A 66 -16.56 -3.78 20.48
N ASN A 67 -16.55 -2.45 20.56
CA ASN A 67 -17.61 -1.64 19.96
C ASN A 67 -17.40 -1.28 18.48
N PRO A 68 -16.23 -0.82 17.99
CA PRO A 68 -16.06 -0.36 16.62
C PRO A 68 -15.94 -1.49 15.59
N HIS A 69 -15.66 -2.73 15.97
CA HIS A 69 -15.40 -3.84 15.03
C HIS A 69 -16.44 -4.97 15.08
N SER A 70 -17.46 -4.88 15.95
CA SER A 70 -18.49 -5.90 16.12
C SER A 70 -19.29 -6.21 14.84
N PHE A 71 -19.36 -5.27 13.90
CA PHE A 71 -20.07 -5.48 12.64
C PHE A 71 -19.44 -6.56 11.75
N PHE A 72 -18.14 -6.85 11.90
CA PHE A 72 -17.44 -7.94 11.18
C PHE A 72 -18.01 -9.33 11.50
N GLN A 73 -18.78 -9.46 12.59
CA GLN A 73 -19.48 -10.70 12.94
C GLN A 73 -20.73 -10.96 12.09
N ARG A 74 -21.22 -9.96 11.33
CA ARG A 74 -22.46 -10.11 10.53
C ARG A 74 -22.15 -10.85 9.22
N GLN A 75 -22.95 -11.87 8.90
CA GLN A 75 -22.80 -12.71 7.69
C GLN A 75 -22.79 -11.93 6.36
N MET A 76 -23.37 -10.72 6.31
CA MET A 76 -23.32 -9.89 5.10
C MET A 76 -21.88 -9.50 4.73
N TRP A 77 -21.00 -9.26 5.72
CA TRP A 77 -19.58 -8.97 5.49
C TRP A 77 -18.77 -10.20 5.10
N GLN A 78 -19.31 -11.41 5.31
CA GLN A 78 -18.69 -12.68 4.92
C GLN A 78 -19.05 -13.08 3.48
N LYS A 79 -20.08 -12.47 2.89
CA LYS A 79 -20.61 -12.84 1.56
C LYS A 79 -20.16 -11.90 0.43
N PHE A 80 -19.52 -10.79 0.74
CA PHE A 80 -19.40 -9.67 -0.19
C PHE A 80 -18.03 -8.97 -0.08
N LEU A 81 -17.46 -8.68 -1.26
CA LEU A 81 -16.55 -7.55 -1.55
C LEU A 81 -15.06 -7.76 -1.29
N ASN A 82 -14.47 -8.92 -1.62
CA ASN A 82 -13.02 -9.04 -1.67
C ASN A 82 -12.58 -9.73 -2.97
N ILE A 83 -12.06 -8.95 -3.90
CA ILE A 83 -11.79 -9.34 -5.28
C ILE A 83 -10.29 -9.43 -5.50
N LEU A 84 -9.82 -10.61 -5.90
CA LEU A 84 -8.44 -10.78 -6.39
C LEU A 84 -8.40 -10.39 -7.87
N LEU A 85 -7.58 -9.38 -8.19
CA LEU A 85 -7.36 -8.91 -9.55
C LEU A 85 -6.33 -9.79 -10.27
N PRO A 86 -6.33 -9.83 -11.62
CA PRO A 86 -5.37 -10.63 -12.41
C PRO A 86 -3.91 -10.28 -12.13
N ASN A 87 -3.63 -9.05 -11.73
CA ASN A 87 -2.30 -8.60 -11.34
C ASN A 87 -1.93 -8.92 -9.89
N GLY A 88 -2.71 -9.74 -9.19
CA GLY A 88 -2.48 -10.13 -7.80
C GLY A 88 -2.81 -9.06 -6.77
N ALA A 89 -3.39 -7.92 -7.18
CA ALA A 89 -3.90 -6.91 -6.26
C ALA A 89 -5.23 -7.34 -5.63
N ARG A 90 -5.49 -6.84 -4.43
CA ARG A 90 -6.72 -7.08 -3.68
C ARG A 90 -7.60 -5.84 -3.73
N LEU A 91 -8.85 -5.96 -4.20
CA LEU A 91 -9.84 -4.88 -4.22
C LEU A 91 -11.00 -5.24 -3.30
N TYR A 92 -11.28 -4.40 -2.31
CA TYR A 92 -12.32 -4.70 -1.31
C TYR A 92 -13.01 -3.46 -0.77
N VAL A 93 -14.03 -3.66 0.07
CA VAL A 93 -14.62 -2.57 0.87
C VAL A 93 -14.09 -2.67 2.30
N ASP A 94 -13.38 -1.66 2.78
CA ASP A 94 -12.89 -1.62 4.16
C ASP A 94 -13.94 -1.04 5.14
N ILE A 95 -13.55 -0.63 6.35
CA ILE A 95 -14.42 -0.09 7.39
C ILE A 95 -14.95 1.28 6.97
N GLY A 96 -16.27 1.46 7.01
CA GLY A 96 -16.91 2.60 6.35
C GLY A 96 -17.02 2.34 4.84
N PRO A 97 -17.84 3.06 4.08
CA PRO A 97 -18.13 2.72 2.67
C PRO A 97 -16.93 2.92 1.70
N HIS A 98 -15.69 2.82 2.17
CA HIS A 98 -14.46 3.05 1.41
C HIS A 98 -14.08 1.83 0.58
N THR A 99 -13.96 2.04 -0.73
CA THR A 99 -13.30 1.08 -1.62
C THR A 99 -11.80 1.13 -1.38
N GLU A 100 -11.16 0.00 -1.12
CA GLU A 100 -9.71 -0.09 -0.97
C GLU A 100 -9.10 -0.99 -2.04
N ILE A 101 -7.99 -0.55 -2.62
CA ILE A 101 -7.13 -1.39 -3.45
C ILE A 101 -5.75 -1.55 -2.81
N SER A 102 -5.36 -2.79 -2.55
CA SER A 102 -4.05 -3.16 -2.04
C SER A 102 -3.21 -3.78 -3.17
N THR A 103 -2.01 -3.26 -3.39
CA THR A 103 -1.10 -3.81 -4.40
C THR A 103 -0.72 -5.24 -4.08
N ALA A 104 -0.32 -6.00 -5.11
CA ALA A 104 0.47 -7.20 -4.89
C ALA A 104 1.77 -6.89 -4.13
N ILE A 105 2.40 -7.92 -3.58
CA ILE A 105 3.65 -7.80 -2.82
C ILE A 105 4.81 -7.64 -3.79
N CYS A 106 5.54 -6.54 -3.67
CA CYS A 106 6.63 -6.16 -4.56
C CYS A 106 7.98 -6.33 -3.85
N SER A 107 9.04 -6.69 -4.59
CA SER A 107 10.38 -6.92 -4.02
C SER A 107 11.22 -5.65 -3.86
N ASP A 108 10.83 -4.56 -4.53
CA ASP A 108 11.57 -3.31 -4.53
C ASP A 108 10.65 -2.10 -4.82
N PRO A 109 11.12 -0.86 -4.55
CA PRO A 109 10.33 0.36 -4.73
C PRO A 109 9.89 0.62 -6.18
N ARG A 110 10.69 0.24 -7.18
CA ARG A 110 10.35 0.48 -8.60
C ARG A 110 9.20 -0.43 -9.02
N MET A 111 9.30 -1.71 -8.65
CA MET A 111 8.24 -2.68 -8.85
C MET A 111 6.95 -2.23 -8.17
N LEU A 112 7.03 -1.74 -6.93
CA LEU A 112 5.86 -1.20 -6.24
C LEU A 112 5.18 -0.07 -7.01
N VAL A 113 5.93 0.90 -7.53
CA VAL A 113 5.36 2.00 -8.34
C VAL A 113 4.65 1.43 -9.57
N ILE A 114 5.28 0.51 -10.31
CA ILE A 114 4.68 -0.10 -11.51
C ILE A 114 3.34 -0.76 -11.17
N TRP A 115 3.31 -1.63 -10.17
CA TRP A 115 2.10 -2.37 -9.81
C TRP A 115 1.04 -1.48 -9.15
N ASN A 116 1.43 -0.42 -8.42
CA ASN A 116 0.46 0.54 -7.90
C ASN A 116 -0.16 1.37 -9.04
N ARG A 117 0.63 1.80 -10.04
CA ARG A 117 0.09 2.44 -11.24
C ARG A 117 -0.86 1.52 -12.02
N ALA A 118 -0.54 0.23 -12.11
CA ALA A 118 -1.42 -0.77 -12.72
C ALA A 118 -2.74 -0.95 -11.96
N CYS A 119 -2.71 -0.89 -10.62
CA CYS A 119 -3.92 -0.88 -9.78
C CYS A 119 -4.83 0.30 -10.15
N TYR A 120 -4.30 1.50 -10.34
CA TYR A 120 -5.12 2.66 -10.72
C TYR A 120 -5.66 2.60 -12.14
N ARG A 121 -4.95 1.96 -13.08
CA ARG A 121 -5.51 1.63 -14.40
C ARG A 121 -6.64 0.61 -14.31
N TRP A 122 -6.55 -0.35 -13.39
CA TRP A 122 -7.66 -1.28 -13.09
C TRP A 122 -8.88 -0.55 -12.54
N ILE A 123 -8.69 0.40 -11.61
CA ILE A 123 -9.80 1.23 -11.09
C ILE A 123 -10.48 2.03 -12.22
N ASP A 124 -9.71 2.63 -13.15
CA ASP A 124 -10.29 3.33 -14.31
C ASP A 124 -11.01 2.38 -15.27
N ARG A 125 -10.47 1.18 -15.49
CA ARG A 125 -11.14 0.14 -16.28
C ARG A 125 -12.49 -0.25 -15.66
N LEU A 126 -12.53 -0.46 -14.34
CA LEU A 126 -13.78 -0.78 -13.62
C LEU A 126 -14.77 0.38 -13.69
N ARG A 127 -14.32 1.63 -13.52
CA ARG A 127 -15.15 2.82 -13.73
C ARG A 127 -15.79 2.83 -15.12
N LYS A 128 -15.04 2.57 -16.19
CA LYS A 128 -15.57 2.51 -17.57
C LYS A 128 -16.58 1.39 -17.76
N LEU A 129 -16.37 0.23 -17.14
CA LEU A 129 -17.35 -0.87 -17.16
C LEU A 129 -18.65 -0.47 -16.47
N HIS A 130 -18.58 0.25 -15.34
CA HIS A 130 -19.77 0.80 -14.70
C HIS A 130 -20.49 1.80 -15.61
N GLU A 131 -19.77 2.71 -16.25
CA GLU A 131 -20.35 3.70 -17.17
C GLU A 131 -21.07 3.03 -18.35
N ALA A 132 -20.45 2.01 -18.96
CA ALA A 132 -21.07 1.21 -20.01
C ALA A 132 -22.36 0.50 -19.53
N ALA A 133 -22.44 0.16 -18.24
CA ALA A 133 -23.60 -0.42 -17.60
C ALA A 133 -24.58 0.62 -17.01
N GLY A 134 -24.43 1.91 -17.36
CA GLY A 134 -25.32 3.00 -16.93
C GLY A 134 -25.11 3.48 -15.49
N ARG A 135 -24.02 3.06 -14.82
CA ARG A 135 -23.64 3.45 -13.46
C ARG A 135 -22.46 4.41 -13.50
N ASN A 136 -22.68 5.68 -13.21
CA ASN A 136 -21.63 6.68 -13.28
C ASN A 136 -20.99 6.90 -11.90
N PHE A 137 -19.67 6.69 -11.81
CA PHE A 137 -18.89 6.90 -10.59
C PHE A 137 -17.71 7.83 -10.84
N ARG A 138 -17.39 8.66 -9.84
CA ARG A 138 -16.12 9.37 -9.75
C ARG A 138 -15.27 8.75 -8.66
N VAL A 139 -13.99 8.54 -8.95
CA VAL A 139 -13.06 7.88 -8.03
C VAL A 139 -11.85 8.78 -7.82
N PHE A 140 -11.52 9.09 -6.57
CA PHE A 140 -10.49 10.02 -6.17
C PHE A 140 -9.40 9.32 -5.37
N ARG A 141 -8.16 9.67 -5.66
CA ARG A 141 -6.94 9.15 -5.03
C ARG A 141 -6.32 10.15 -4.06
N ASN A 142 -7.12 10.64 -3.13
CA ASN A 142 -6.74 11.55 -2.05
C ASN A 142 -6.92 10.85 -0.69
N ASN A 143 -6.86 11.61 0.40
CA ASN A 143 -6.99 11.12 1.77
C ASN A 143 -8.04 11.87 2.60
N THR A 144 -8.82 12.77 1.99
CA THR A 144 -9.78 13.62 2.71
C THR A 144 -11.07 13.89 1.93
N ALA A 145 -12.20 13.89 2.62
CA ALA A 145 -13.49 14.41 2.15
C ALA A 145 -13.98 15.54 3.05
N GLY A 146 -14.69 16.52 2.48
CA GLY A 146 -15.65 17.30 3.28
C GLY A 146 -16.85 16.45 3.68
N ASP A 147 -17.20 16.43 4.97
CA ASP A 147 -18.44 15.82 5.45
C ASP A 147 -19.68 16.45 4.78
N ASP A 148 -20.71 15.61 4.68
CA ASP A 148 -21.92 15.73 3.86
C ASP A 148 -22.71 17.05 4.00
N ASP A 149 -23.72 17.22 3.14
CA ASP A 149 -24.67 18.34 3.08
C ASP A 149 -25.21 18.83 4.44
N TRP A 150 -25.26 17.96 5.45
CA TRP A 150 -25.69 18.32 6.80
C TRP A 150 -24.77 19.36 7.47
N HIS A 151 -23.46 19.22 7.33
CA HIS A 151 -22.49 20.17 7.87
C HIS A 151 -22.35 21.40 6.97
N ARG A 152 -22.37 21.23 5.63
CA ARG A 152 -22.34 22.34 4.65
C ARG A 152 -23.53 23.30 4.80
N ALA A 153 -24.74 22.80 5.07
CA ALA A 153 -25.95 23.63 5.23
C ALA A 153 -25.92 24.49 6.50
N ARG A 154 -25.27 24.03 7.58
CA ARG A 154 -25.05 24.82 8.81
C ARG A 154 -23.85 25.77 8.70
N SER A 155 -22.77 25.33 8.07
CA SER A 155 -21.52 26.08 7.88
C SER A 155 -21.70 27.34 7.02
N ARG A 156 -22.45 27.27 5.91
CA ARG A 156 -22.74 28.44 5.05
C ARG A 156 -23.44 29.58 5.79
N LYS A 157 -24.21 29.28 6.85
CA LYS A 157 -24.89 30.32 7.66
C LYS A 157 -23.96 31.03 8.64
N ARG A 158 -22.73 30.53 8.87
CA ARG A 158 -21.80 31.06 9.88
C ARG A 158 -20.39 31.36 9.38
N GLY A 159 -20.03 30.98 8.16
CA GLY A 159 -18.66 31.12 7.66
C GLY A 159 -17.65 30.17 8.31
N GLU A 160 -18.13 29.15 9.03
CA GLU A 160 -17.31 28.15 9.73
C GLU A 160 -16.86 27.05 8.75
N ARG A 161 -15.58 26.66 8.72
CA ARG A 161 -15.13 25.50 7.91
C ARG A 161 -15.70 24.20 8.47
N VAL A 162 -16.12 23.29 7.60
CA VAL A 162 -16.70 21.97 7.96
C VAL A 162 -15.56 20.99 8.28
N PRO A 163 -15.62 20.25 9.41
CA PRO A 163 -14.68 19.15 9.66
C PRO A 163 -14.65 18.16 8.47
N ARG A 164 -13.44 17.77 8.05
CA ARG A 164 -13.27 16.77 6.99
C ARG A 164 -13.08 15.37 7.57
N SER A 165 -13.57 14.39 6.84
CA SER A 165 -13.24 12.98 7.06
C SER A 165 -11.90 12.65 6.38
N SER A 166 -11.13 11.71 6.94
CA SER A 166 -9.88 11.24 6.35
C SER A 166 -9.82 9.71 6.26
N TRP A 167 -9.34 9.24 5.11
CA TRP A 167 -9.05 7.85 4.79
C TRP A 167 -7.59 7.69 4.36
N ALA A 168 -7.13 6.46 4.24
CA ALA A 168 -5.73 6.10 4.34
C ALA A 168 -5.08 5.71 3.02
N CYS A 169 -3.77 5.93 2.98
CA CYS A 169 -2.84 5.26 2.07
C CYS A 169 -1.79 4.58 2.98
N HIS A 170 -1.90 3.27 3.19
CA HIS A 170 -0.97 2.54 4.03
C HIS A 170 0.19 2.00 3.20
N GLU A 171 1.39 2.08 3.76
CA GLU A 171 2.57 1.38 3.25
C GLU A 171 2.84 0.16 4.13
N ASN A 172 3.30 -0.93 3.51
CA ASN A 172 3.63 -2.16 4.20
C ASN A 172 5.06 -2.56 3.88
N TYR A 173 5.84 -2.92 4.90
CA TYR A 173 7.23 -3.36 4.73
C TYR A 173 7.53 -4.62 5.53
N THR A 174 8.34 -5.52 4.97
CA THR A 174 8.88 -6.66 5.73
C THR A 174 10.03 -6.20 6.63
N ILE A 175 9.88 -6.44 7.93
CA ILE A 175 10.85 -6.05 8.96
C ILE A 175 11.26 -7.29 9.77
N SER A 176 12.53 -7.41 10.10
CA SER A 176 13.06 -8.46 10.97
C SER A 176 12.66 -8.23 12.43
N ARG A 177 12.25 -9.29 13.14
CA ARG A 177 11.99 -9.21 14.59
C ARG A 177 13.21 -8.93 15.46
N ARG A 178 14.41 -8.90 14.87
CA ARG A 178 15.64 -8.53 15.56
C ARG A 178 15.64 -7.07 16.02
N VAL A 179 14.88 -6.20 15.35
CA VAL A 179 14.67 -4.81 15.79
C VAL A 179 13.57 -4.79 16.86
N SER A 180 13.86 -4.19 18.01
CA SER A 180 12.88 -4.04 19.09
C SER A 180 11.79 -3.04 18.70
N GLU A 181 10.60 -3.18 19.27
CA GLU A 181 9.49 -2.25 19.00
C GLU A 181 9.84 -0.81 19.43
N ASP A 182 10.51 -0.65 20.57
CA ASP A 182 10.98 0.64 21.06
C ASP A 182 11.96 1.31 20.08
N ASP A 183 12.86 0.53 19.48
CA ASP A 183 13.79 1.06 18.48
C ASP A 183 13.08 1.45 17.19
N LEU A 184 12.08 0.66 16.75
CA LEU A 184 11.22 1.03 15.63
C LEU A 184 10.54 2.36 15.90
N ILE A 185 9.79 2.50 17.00
CA ILE A 185 9.06 3.73 17.34
C ILE A 185 10.00 4.95 17.36
N ARG A 186 11.15 4.84 18.03
CA ARG A 186 12.09 5.96 18.21
C ARG A 186 12.72 6.43 16.89
N LYS A 187 12.85 5.54 15.90
CA LYS A 187 13.48 5.84 14.59
C LYS A 187 12.46 6.09 13.47
N ASP A 188 11.29 5.45 13.53
CA ASP A 188 10.18 5.60 12.58
C ASP A 188 9.50 6.96 12.73
N VAL A 189 9.16 7.35 13.96
CA VAL A 189 8.45 8.61 14.25
C VAL A 189 9.14 9.83 13.63
N PRO A 190 10.44 10.09 13.88
CA PRO A 190 11.09 11.26 13.29
C PRO A 190 11.17 11.16 11.75
N TRP A 191 11.41 9.98 11.20
CA TRP A 191 11.44 9.78 9.76
C TRP A 191 10.09 10.09 9.11
N PHE A 192 8.99 9.54 9.66
CA PHE A 192 7.64 9.73 9.12
C PHE A 192 7.17 11.18 9.19
N VAL A 193 7.58 11.91 10.22
CA VAL A 193 7.29 13.34 10.37
C VAL A 193 8.05 14.18 9.35
N MET A 194 9.35 13.94 9.17
CA MET A 194 10.19 14.79 8.30
C MET A 194 9.99 14.48 6.82
N ARG A 195 9.86 13.19 6.44
CA ARG A 195 9.73 12.77 5.03
C ARG A 195 8.50 13.37 4.34
N THR A 196 7.51 13.84 5.09
CA THR A 196 6.33 14.55 4.58
C THR A 196 6.67 15.67 3.59
N ILE A 197 7.80 16.38 3.79
CA ILE A 197 8.27 17.43 2.88
C ILE A 197 8.48 16.90 1.45
N VAL A 198 8.98 15.67 1.29
CA VAL A 198 9.28 15.07 -0.02
C VAL A 198 8.19 14.14 -0.54
N ILE A 199 7.24 13.71 0.31
CA ILE A 199 6.17 12.77 -0.09
C ILE A 199 4.74 13.33 -0.03
N GLY A 200 4.52 14.53 0.49
CA GLY A 200 3.18 15.08 0.68
C GLY A 200 2.40 15.30 -0.62
N ALA A 201 1.09 15.06 -0.58
CA ALA A 201 0.17 15.23 -1.72
C ALA A 201 -0.44 16.64 -1.82
N GLY A 202 -0.30 17.44 -0.77
CA GLY A 202 -0.85 18.78 -0.66
C GLY A 202 -2.35 18.80 -0.35
N LYS A 203 -2.79 19.79 0.42
CA LYS A 203 -4.20 20.00 0.79
C LYS A 203 -4.52 21.48 0.89
N VAL A 204 -5.65 21.91 0.34
CA VAL A 204 -6.17 23.26 0.58
C VAL A 204 -6.81 23.31 1.96
N GLY A 205 -6.44 24.27 2.79
CA GLY A 205 -7.02 24.44 4.12
C GLY A 205 -6.46 23.53 5.21
N GLY A 206 -6.56 23.97 6.47
CA GLY A 206 -6.37 23.15 7.67
C GLY A 206 -7.64 22.44 8.14
N ASP A 207 -7.47 21.47 9.03
CA ASP A 207 -8.55 20.75 9.73
C ASP A 207 -8.52 20.99 11.24
N CYS A 208 -9.57 20.52 11.93
CA CYS A 208 -9.59 20.47 13.39
C CYS A 208 -8.52 19.51 13.92
N LEU A 209 -7.77 19.94 14.92
CA LEU A 209 -6.81 19.07 15.60
C LEU A 209 -7.49 18.24 16.70
N GLY A 210 -7.11 16.97 16.80
CA GLY A 210 -7.56 16.04 17.85
C GLY A 210 -8.75 15.14 17.46
N ALA A 211 -8.76 13.92 18.02
CA ALA A 211 -9.82 12.95 17.78
C ALA A 211 -11.17 13.44 18.34
N GLY A 212 -12.11 13.76 17.45
CA GLY A 212 -13.49 14.11 17.84
C GLY A 212 -13.76 15.59 18.11
N SER A 213 -12.84 16.51 17.75
CA SER A 213 -13.10 17.95 17.80
C SER A 213 -14.12 18.36 16.72
N HIS A 214 -15.41 18.21 17.02
CA HIS A 214 -16.53 18.73 16.22
C HIS A 214 -16.85 20.19 16.54
N ARG A 215 -15.98 20.87 17.30
CA ARG A 215 -16.13 22.28 17.65
C ARG A 215 -15.27 23.07 16.68
N GLY A 216 -15.90 23.75 15.72
CA GLY A 216 -15.23 24.52 14.66
C GLY A 216 -14.37 25.71 15.11
N SER A 217 -14.01 25.80 16.40
CA SER A 217 -13.13 26.85 16.94
C SER A 217 -11.63 26.53 16.87
N ASP A 218 -11.25 25.27 16.59
CA ASP A 218 -9.86 24.80 16.61
C ASP A 218 -9.35 24.38 15.21
N ILE A 219 -9.96 24.90 14.15
CA ILE A 219 -9.53 24.67 12.77
C ILE A 219 -8.30 25.52 12.50
N VAL A 220 -7.25 24.89 12.01
CA VAL A 220 -6.01 25.58 11.65
C VAL A 220 -6.25 26.45 10.42
N ASP A 221 -6.01 27.75 10.55
CA ASP A 221 -6.14 28.70 9.44
C ASP A 221 -4.87 28.73 8.60
N VAL A 222 -4.84 27.85 7.60
CA VAL A 222 -3.85 27.84 6.53
C VAL A 222 -4.57 27.81 5.19
N ASP A 223 -3.98 28.44 4.17
CA ASP A 223 -4.48 28.38 2.80
C ASP A 223 -4.17 27.03 2.14
N PHE A 224 -2.96 26.53 2.36
CA PHE A 224 -2.46 25.27 1.82
C PHE A 224 -1.45 24.63 2.77
N GLN A 225 -1.41 23.31 2.80
CA GLN A 225 -0.43 22.53 3.57
C GLN A 225 0.12 21.36 2.74
N ILE A 226 1.29 20.85 3.12
CA ILE A 226 2.06 19.81 2.41
C ILE A 226 1.36 18.45 2.48
N SER A 227 0.78 18.06 3.62
CA SER A 227 0.15 16.76 3.79
C SER A 227 -1.37 16.84 3.88
N GLN A 228 -2.04 15.85 3.31
CA GLN A 228 -3.47 15.66 3.52
C GLN A 228 -3.76 15.06 4.89
N ARG A 229 -2.87 14.21 5.38
CA ARG A 229 -3.05 13.36 6.56
C ARG A 229 -2.62 14.01 7.88
N ALA A 230 -1.64 14.91 7.88
CA ALA A 230 -0.98 15.38 9.11
C ALA A 230 -1.94 15.80 10.23
N ASP A 231 -2.92 16.68 9.96
CA ASP A 231 -3.87 17.20 10.95
C ASP A 231 -4.69 16.09 11.67
N PHE A 232 -4.82 14.91 11.05
CA PHE A 232 -5.63 13.80 11.56
C PHE A 232 -4.90 12.88 12.54
N PHE A 233 -3.63 13.17 12.84
CA PHE A 233 -2.79 12.41 13.76
C PHE A 233 -2.72 13.09 15.12
N SER A 234 -2.86 12.29 16.19
CA SER A 234 -2.90 12.79 17.57
C SER A 234 -2.10 11.96 18.56
N ALA A 235 -1.48 10.87 18.13
CA ALA A 235 -0.68 9.99 18.98
C ALA A 235 0.69 9.68 18.36
N VAL A 236 1.63 9.24 19.20
CA VAL A 236 2.97 8.80 18.76
C VAL A 236 2.93 7.35 18.31
N ALA A 237 2.41 6.46 19.16
CA ALA A 237 2.27 5.03 18.87
C ALA A 237 0.92 4.50 19.38
N ASN A 238 0.20 3.72 18.56
CA ASN A 238 -1.11 3.10 18.88
C ASN A 238 -1.44 2.01 17.83
N ILE A 239 -2.46 1.18 18.06
CA ILE A 239 -2.95 0.18 17.08
C ILE A 239 -4.04 0.73 16.14
N GLU A 240 -4.74 1.77 16.57
CA GLU A 240 -5.89 2.36 15.88
C GLU A 240 -5.51 3.02 14.54
N THR A 241 -6.38 2.90 13.54
CA THR A 241 -6.20 3.51 12.20
C THR A 241 -7.27 4.55 11.84
N SER A 242 -8.39 4.57 12.57
CA SER A 242 -9.56 5.43 12.28
C SER A 242 -9.76 6.55 13.31
N TYR A 243 -9.40 6.31 14.57
CA TYR A 243 -9.47 7.29 15.68
C TYR A 243 -8.13 7.37 16.40
N ASN A 244 -7.83 8.51 17.01
CA ASN A 244 -6.57 8.76 17.73
C ASN A 244 -5.31 8.25 16.96
N ARG A 245 -5.22 8.63 15.68
CA ARG A 245 -4.27 8.02 14.73
C ARG A 245 -2.82 8.24 15.19
N PRO A 246 -2.00 7.19 15.29
CA PRO A 246 -0.61 7.28 15.72
C PRO A 246 0.34 7.46 14.55
N ILE A 247 1.43 8.20 14.76
CA ILE A 247 2.50 8.31 13.76
C ILE A 247 3.11 6.92 13.47
N HIS A 248 3.38 6.13 14.52
CA HIS A 248 3.78 4.72 14.44
C HIS A 248 2.60 3.80 14.74
N ASN A 249 2.14 3.01 13.77
CA ASN A 249 1.07 2.05 14.02
C ASN A 249 1.64 0.71 14.51
N THR A 250 1.14 0.22 15.64
CA THR A 250 1.64 -1.00 16.31
C THR A 250 0.95 -2.29 15.86
N ARG A 251 0.16 -2.24 14.76
CA ARG A 251 -0.53 -3.43 14.22
C ARG A 251 0.50 -4.47 13.79
N ASN A 252 0.46 -5.64 14.44
CA ASN A 252 1.43 -6.71 14.22
C ASN A 252 0.75 -7.96 13.61
N VAL A 253 0.12 -7.79 12.44
CA VAL A 253 -0.40 -8.89 11.63
C VAL A 253 0.58 -9.16 10.51
N VAL A 254 1.26 -10.31 10.62
CA VAL A 254 2.33 -10.74 9.71
C VAL A 254 1.76 -11.78 8.76
N TYR A 255 1.90 -11.55 7.46
CA TYR A 255 1.60 -12.55 6.44
C TYR A 255 2.87 -13.36 6.18
N GLY A 256 3.26 -14.21 7.12
CA GLY A 256 4.54 -14.93 7.12
C GLY A 256 4.89 -15.42 8.52
N GLU A 257 6.09 -15.97 8.68
CA GLU A 257 6.49 -16.62 9.92
C GLU A 257 6.67 -15.61 11.07
N GLU A 258 5.73 -15.64 12.03
CA GLU A 258 5.63 -14.64 13.08
C GLU A 258 6.88 -14.57 13.96
N LYS A 259 7.68 -15.63 14.09
CA LYS A 259 8.91 -15.61 14.90
C LYS A 259 10.03 -14.76 14.27
N ASN A 260 10.02 -14.63 12.95
CA ASN A 260 11.12 -14.04 12.18
C ASN A 260 10.79 -12.63 11.68
N PHE A 261 9.53 -12.39 11.32
CA PHE A 261 9.11 -11.18 10.61
C PHE A 261 8.08 -10.37 11.39
N ARG A 262 8.04 -9.08 11.04
CA ARG A 262 6.99 -8.08 11.33
C ARG A 262 6.54 -7.48 9.99
N ARG A 263 5.30 -6.99 9.97
CA ARG A 263 4.82 -6.13 8.91
C ARG A 263 4.81 -4.69 9.44
N GLY A 264 5.73 -3.85 8.97
CA GLY A 264 5.71 -2.42 9.25
C GLY A 264 4.52 -1.80 8.53
N HIS A 265 3.42 -1.57 9.26
CA HIS A 265 2.19 -1.01 8.74
C HIS A 265 2.21 0.50 8.97
N VAL A 266 2.54 1.27 7.93
CA VAL A 266 2.79 2.71 8.02
C VAL A 266 1.59 3.47 7.49
N ILE A 267 0.99 4.33 8.31
CA ILE A 267 -0.27 5.03 8.02
C ILE A 267 -0.21 6.57 7.84
N PRO A 268 0.90 7.29 8.15
CA PRO A 268 1.00 8.75 7.94
C PRO A 268 1.13 9.21 6.50
N GLY A 269 1.48 8.34 5.56
CA GLY A 269 1.72 8.71 4.16
C GLY A 269 0.47 9.18 3.43
N ASP A 270 0.64 10.10 2.49
CA ASP A 270 -0.43 10.52 1.58
C ASP A 270 -0.50 9.58 0.34
N SER A 271 -1.65 9.61 -0.35
CA SER A 271 -1.83 9.02 -1.69
C SER A 271 -1.24 9.96 -2.75
N ASN A 272 -0.24 9.47 -3.48
CA ASN A 272 0.54 10.25 -4.44
C ASN A 272 0.06 10.06 -5.88
N MET A 273 -0.22 11.15 -6.60
CA MET A 273 -0.57 11.08 -8.02
C MET A 273 0.69 10.95 -8.88
N LEU A 274 1.75 11.68 -8.55
CA LEU A 274 3.07 11.58 -9.19
C LEU A 274 3.85 10.34 -8.74
N GLU A 275 4.72 9.85 -9.62
CA GLU A 275 5.47 8.59 -9.41
C GLU A 275 6.68 8.78 -8.48
N LEU A 276 7.36 9.93 -8.55
CA LEU A 276 8.57 10.18 -7.78
C LEU A 276 8.34 10.21 -6.24
N PRO A 277 7.30 10.88 -5.71
CA PRO A 277 7.02 10.85 -4.28
C PRO A 277 6.75 9.43 -3.77
N GLU A 278 6.06 8.60 -4.56
CA GLU A 278 5.78 7.20 -4.23
C GLU A 278 7.04 6.35 -4.23
N PHE A 279 7.91 6.55 -5.23
CA PHE A 279 9.20 5.87 -5.33
C PHE A 279 10.11 6.20 -4.14
N MET A 280 10.21 7.48 -3.78
CA MET A 280 10.96 7.92 -2.60
C MET A 280 10.33 7.43 -1.30
N LYS A 281 8.99 7.50 -1.17
CA LYS A 281 8.23 7.01 0.00
C LYS A 281 8.58 5.56 0.32
N ALA A 282 8.52 4.70 -0.70
CA ALA A 282 8.85 3.28 -0.59
C ALA A 282 10.34 3.04 -0.34
N GLY A 283 11.20 3.62 -1.16
CA GLY A 283 12.63 3.30 -1.14
C GLY A 283 13.37 3.84 0.07
N LEU A 284 13.12 5.10 0.45
CA LEU A 284 13.83 5.71 1.58
C LEU A 284 13.43 5.05 2.91
N THR A 285 12.17 4.63 3.02
CA THR A 285 11.68 3.89 4.20
C THR A 285 12.21 2.46 4.24
N ALA A 286 12.33 1.80 3.08
CA ALA A 286 13.00 0.50 3.00
C ALA A 286 14.47 0.61 3.47
N ILE A 287 15.21 1.62 3.00
CA ILE A 287 16.60 1.88 3.43
C ILE A 287 16.67 2.13 4.93
N LEU A 288 15.76 2.94 5.49
CA LEU A 288 15.68 3.19 6.94
C LEU A 288 15.58 1.87 7.71
N TYR A 289 14.65 0.99 7.37
CA TYR A 289 14.50 -0.30 8.05
C TYR A 289 15.70 -1.21 7.87
N MET A 290 16.34 -1.22 6.70
CA MET A 290 17.56 -1.99 6.47
C MET A 290 18.70 -1.51 7.39
N MET A 291 18.87 -0.20 7.53
CA MET A 291 19.84 0.38 8.47
C MET A 291 19.54 0.04 9.93
N MET A 292 18.27 -0.04 10.32
CA MET A 292 17.88 -0.47 11.67
C MET A 292 18.25 -1.94 11.92
N GLU A 293 18.00 -2.80 10.94
CA GLU A 293 18.29 -4.24 11.03
C GLU A 293 19.80 -4.55 11.05
N ASP A 294 20.59 -3.72 10.37
CA ASP A 294 22.05 -3.77 10.44
C ASP A 294 22.64 -3.08 11.67
N GLY A 295 21.82 -2.38 12.45
CA GLY A 295 22.25 -1.70 13.68
C GLY A 295 23.15 -0.48 13.43
N VAL A 296 23.03 0.16 12.27
CA VAL A 296 23.86 1.31 11.85
C VAL A 296 23.15 2.67 11.94
N LEU A 297 21.86 2.67 12.26
CA LEU A 297 21.09 3.90 12.50
C LEU A 297 21.01 4.19 14.00
N ASP A 298 21.46 5.37 14.42
CA ASP A 298 21.37 5.82 15.81
C ASP A 298 20.07 6.60 16.09
N HIS A 299 20.02 7.26 17.26
CA HIS A 299 18.86 7.96 17.80
C HIS A 299 18.93 9.49 17.62
N ARG A 300 19.78 10.00 16.72
CA ARG A 300 20.06 11.46 16.61
C ARG A 300 18.86 12.32 16.21
N PHE A 301 17.85 11.73 15.57
CA PHE A 301 16.70 12.46 15.02
C PHE A 301 15.46 12.47 15.92
N GLU A 302 15.52 11.90 17.13
CA GLU A 302 14.35 11.85 18.02
C GLU A 302 13.78 13.24 18.30
N ILE A 303 12.48 13.42 18.04
CA ILE A 303 11.77 14.70 18.18
C ILE A 303 11.07 14.75 19.54
N GLY A 304 11.19 15.88 20.26
CA GLY A 304 10.56 16.03 21.58
C GLY A 304 9.02 16.09 21.55
N HIS A 305 8.44 16.73 20.53
CA HIS A 305 6.98 16.86 20.35
C HIS A 305 6.57 16.47 18.92
N PRO A 306 6.59 15.17 18.59
CA PRO A 306 6.48 14.70 17.20
C PRO A 306 5.13 14.99 16.55
N VAL A 307 4.01 14.91 17.28
CA VAL A 307 2.67 15.21 16.73
C VAL A 307 2.56 16.68 16.32
N GLY A 308 2.93 17.59 17.23
CA GLY A 308 2.94 19.03 16.91
C GLY A 308 3.92 19.35 15.77
N ALA A 309 5.11 18.74 15.78
CA ALA A 309 6.08 18.91 14.69
C ALA A 309 5.52 18.43 13.34
N PHE A 310 4.76 17.32 13.32
CA PHE A 310 4.13 16.80 12.10
C PHE A 310 3.15 17.81 11.50
N HIS A 311 2.27 18.34 12.34
CA HIS A 311 1.31 19.36 11.97
C HIS A 311 2.01 20.62 11.43
N GLU A 312 2.95 21.15 12.21
CA GLU A 312 3.63 22.40 11.87
C GLU A 312 4.54 22.30 10.63
N ILE A 313 5.13 21.13 10.37
CA ILE A 313 5.86 20.87 9.12
C ILE A 313 4.89 20.85 7.94
N SER A 314 3.71 20.22 8.09
CA SER A 314 2.70 20.20 7.03
C SER A 314 2.26 21.62 6.65
N TRP A 315 1.99 22.47 7.64
CA TRP A 315 1.50 23.82 7.41
C TRP A 315 2.52 24.76 6.76
N ASP A 316 3.82 24.48 6.90
CA ASP A 316 4.87 25.36 6.42
C ASP A 316 5.34 25.03 5.00
N THR A 317 4.63 25.57 4.02
CA THR A 317 5.02 25.51 2.60
C THR A 317 6.27 26.33 2.24
N SER A 318 6.85 27.07 3.20
CA SER A 318 8.11 27.80 3.05
C SER A 318 9.34 26.98 3.43
N LEU A 319 9.15 25.78 4.00
CA LEU A 319 10.20 24.83 4.39
C LEU A 319 11.18 25.38 5.45
N LYS A 320 10.72 26.29 6.30
CA LYS A 320 11.48 26.97 7.36
C LYS A 320 11.26 26.37 8.75
N LYS A 321 10.35 25.39 8.88
CA LYS A 321 9.97 24.84 10.17
C LYS A 321 11.15 24.12 10.83
N ARG A 322 11.39 24.49 12.08
CA ARG A 322 12.42 23.89 12.93
C ARG A 322 11.79 22.92 13.91
N VAL A 323 12.46 21.79 14.12
CA VAL A 323 12.10 20.72 15.05
C VAL A 323 13.05 20.70 16.24
N TRP A 324 12.52 20.43 17.43
CA TRP A 324 13.31 20.22 18.63
C TRP A 324 13.74 18.75 18.70
N LEU A 325 15.04 18.49 18.59
CA LEU A 325 15.60 17.15 18.68
C LEU A 325 16.12 16.90 20.10
N ILE A 326 15.76 15.77 20.70
CA ILE A 326 16.07 15.42 22.10
C ILE A 326 17.59 15.34 22.31
N ASN A 327 18.30 14.77 21.33
CA ASN A 327 19.73 14.49 21.42
C ASN A 327 20.62 15.60 20.80
N HIS A 328 20.06 16.78 20.54
CA HIS A 328 20.79 17.90 19.92
C HIS A 328 20.65 19.18 20.77
N LYS A 329 21.70 20.00 20.80
CA LYS A 329 21.62 21.33 21.43
C LYS A 329 20.93 22.30 20.47
N GLY A 330 19.65 22.60 20.69
CA GLY A 330 18.92 23.54 19.84
C GLY A 330 17.95 22.84 18.88
N SER A 331 17.01 23.62 18.34
CA SER A 331 16.19 23.16 17.22
C SER A 331 17.02 23.07 15.94
N ARG A 332 16.57 22.28 14.96
CA ARG A 332 17.16 22.20 13.61
C ARG A 332 16.07 22.36 12.57
N LEU A 333 16.43 22.84 11.39
CA LEU A 333 15.50 22.86 10.26
C LEU A 333 15.12 21.41 9.91
N ALA A 334 13.83 21.14 9.68
CA ALA A 334 13.39 19.81 9.25
C ALA A 334 14.08 19.39 7.94
N LEU A 335 14.25 20.34 7.01
CA LEU A 335 14.95 20.12 5.75
C LEU A 335 16.45 19.80 5.94
N ASP A 336 17.12 20.38 6.94
CA ASP A 336 18.53 20.04 7.24
C ASP A 336 18.63 18.62 7.80
N CYS A 337 17.65 18.17 8.60
CA CYS A 337 17.62 16.80 9.08
C CYS A 337 17.41 15.81 7.91
N LEU A 338 16.62 16.16 6.90
CA LEU A 338 16.49 15.36 5.67
C LEU A 338 17.79 15.26 4.87
N ARG A 339 18.62 16.31 4.84
CA ARG A 339 19.95 16.26 4.23
C ARG A 339 20.86 15.27 4.96
N ASP A 340 20.87 15.30 6.29
CA ASP A 340 21.61 14.32 7.08
C ASP A 340 21.10 12.87 6.83
N TYR A 341 19.78 12.67 6.71
CA TYR A 341 19.23 11.37 6.30
C TYR A 341 19.71 10.96 4.90
N CYS A 342 19.77 11.89 3.95
CA CYS A 342 20.25 11.62 2.60
C CYS A 342 21.70 11.14 2.59
N ASP A 343 22.57 11.81 3.34
CA ASP A 343 23.97 11.40 3.50
C ASP A 343 24.07 10.01 4.16
N LEU A 344 23.29 9.77 5.22
CA LEU A 344 23.26 8.47 5.89
C LEU A 344 22.79 7.34 4.96
N PHE A 345 21.74 7.57 4.17
CA PHE A 345 21.20 6.60 3.23
C PHE A 345 22.17 6.33 2.07
N GLY A 346 22.79 7.38 1.52
CA GLY A 346 23.80 7.24 0.47
C GLY A 346 25.00 6.42 0.93
N ASN A 347 25.58 6.79 2.07
CA ASN A 347 26.71 6.06 2.67
C ASN A 347 26.35 4.59 2.97
N TYR A 348 25.14 4.33 3.46
CA TYR A 348 24.67 2.97 3.72
C TYR A 348 24.54 2.15 2.44
N VAL A 349 23.86 2.68 1.41
CA VAL A 349 23.66 1.99 0.13
C VAL A 349 25.01 1.72 -0.55
N GLU A 350 25.94 2.67 -0.52
CA GLU A 350 27.29 2.47 -1.08
C GLU A 350 28.09 1.41 -0.33
N ALA A 351 27.99 1.35 1.00
CA ALA A 351 28.77 0.43 1.81
C ALA A 351 28.21 -0.99 1.85
N TYR A 352 26.88 -1.14 1.91
CA TYR A 352 26.19 -2.42 2.15
C TYR A 352 25.50 -3.00 0.91
N HIS A 353 25.09 -2.16 -0.05
CA HIS A 353 24.31 -2.56 -1.24
C HIS A 353 24.83 -1.92 -2.55
N PRO A 354 26.15 -1.93 -2.83
CA PRO A 354 26.75 -1.19 -3.93
C PRO A 354 26.30 -1.68 -5.32
N GLU A 355 25.85 -2.91 -5.45
CA GLU A 355 25.28 -3.46 -6.69
C GLU A 355 23.83 -3.05 -6.93
N ASN A 356 23.10 -2.60 -5.89
CA ASN A 356 21.68 -2.31 -5.97
C ASN A 356 21.40 -0.94 -6.63
N GLN A 357 21.22 -0.95 -7.95
CA GLN A 357 20.96 0.27 -8.74
C GLN A 357 19.64 0.96 -8.39
N ILE A 358 18.64 0.21 -7.92
CA ILE A 358 17.33 0.78 -7.56
C ILE A 358 17.48 1.63 -6.30
N LEU A 359 18.12 1.11 -5.25
CA LEU A 359 18.36 1.88 -4.03
C LEU A 359 19.28 3.09 -4.28
N LYS A 360 20.31 2.94 -5.12
CA LYS A 360 21.14 4.07 -5.56
C LYS A 360 20.33 5.16 -6.25
N ARG A 361 19.41 4.76 -7.15
CA ARG A 361 18.50 5.71 -7.80
C ARG A 361 17.59 6.39 -6.78
N VAL A 362 16.99 5.66 -5.84
CA VAL A 362 16.16 6.26 -4.77
C VAL A 362 16.91 7.37 -4.04
N VAL A 363 18.14 7.12 -3.61
CA VAL A 363 18.95 8.13 -2.90
C VAL A 363 19.32 9.29 -3.82
N ALA A 364 19.69 9.03 -5.08
CA ALA A 364 20.03 10.09 -6.03
C ALA A 364 18.84 11.02 -6.32
N GLU A 365 17.63 10.47 -6.44
CA GLU A 365 16.40 11.24 -6.62
C GLU A 365 16.09 12.07 -5.36
N PHE A 366 16.29 11.50 -4.17
CA PHE A 366 16.12 12.21 -2.90
C PHE A 366 17.11 13.37 -2.77
N ALA A 367 18.38 13.15 -3.07
CA ALA A 367 19.42 14.19 -3.10
C ALA A 367 19.03 15.31 -4.08
N SER A 368 18.64 14.96 -5.31
CA SER A 368 18.20 15.90 -6.34
C SER A 368 17.03 16.78 -5.88
N VAL A 369 16.06 16.20 -5.17
CA VAL A 369 14.93 16.96 -4.59
C VAL A 369 15.40 17.91 -3.49
N LEU A 370 16.28 17.47 -2.58
CA LEU A 370 16.81 18.31 -1.50
C LEU A 370 17.72 19.44 -2.00
N ASP A 371 18.48 19.20 -3.05
CA ASP A 371 19.27 20.20 -3.77
C ASP A 371 18.37 21.20 -4.46
N ALA A 372 17.31 20.73 -5.12
CA ALA A 372 16.32 21.60 -5.76
C ALA A 372 15.70 22.55 -4.74
N PHE A 373 15.31 22.08 -3.54
CA PHE A 373 14.80 22.94 -2.46
C PHE A 373 15.80 24.01 -1.97
N GLY A 374 17.09 23.84 -2.22
CA GLY A 374 18.12 24.85 -1.92
C GLY A 374 18.16 26.02 -2.90
N ARG A 375 17.46 25.94 -4.05
CA ARG A 375 17.48 26.95 -5.11
C ARG A 375 16.28 27.90 -5.00
N SER A 376 16.42 29.12 -5.54
CA SER A 376 15.33 30.11 -5.52
C SER A 376 14.13 29.74 -6.39
N ASP A 377 14.33 28.91 -7.41
CA ASP A 377 13.32 28.49 -8.40
C ASP A 377 12.73 27.10 -8.09
N TRP A 378 12.93 26.58 -6.88
CA TRP A 378 12.61 25.19 -6.52
C TRP A 378 11.18 24.79 -6.87
N ARG A 379 10.20 25.70 -6.65
CA ARG A 379 8.79 25.48 -6.98
C ARG A 379 8.59 25.15 -8.45
N VAL A 380 9.26 25.85 -9.36
CA VAL A 380 9.16 25.62 -10.81
C VAL A 380 9.85 24.30 -11.15
N SER A 381 11.06 24.08 -10.62
CA SER A 381 11.85 22.90 -10.95
C SER A 381 11.29 21.57 -10.44
N LEU A 382 10.46 21.61 -9.39
CA LEU A 382 9.81 20.45 -8.78
C LEU A 382 8.33 20.30 -9.21
N HIS A 383 7.82 21.20 -10.06
CA HIS A 383 6.52 21.02 -10.71
C HIS A 383 6.56 19.78 -11.62
N GLY A 384 5.53 18.93 -11.56
CA GLY A 384 5.50 17.64 -12.23
C GLY A 384 6.39 16.57 -11.56
N LYS A 385 7.07 16.89 -10.44
CA LYS A 385 7.92 15.96 -9.68
C LYS A 385 7.39 15.67 -8.28
N LEU A 386 6.93 16.68 -7.54
CA LEU A 386 6.31 16.52 -6.22
C LEU A 386 4.85 16.95 -6.24
N ASP A 387 3.96 16.15 -5.64
CA ASP A 387 2.50 16.37 -5.72
C ASP A 387 2.12 17.72 -5.12
N TRP A 388 2.50 17.98 -3.85
CA TRP A 388 2.11 19.21 -3.17
C TRP A 388 2.64 20.47 -3.86
N VAL A 389 3.86 20.43 -4.41
CA VAL A 389 4.47 21.55 -5.15
C VAL A 389 3.73 21.80 -6.45
N THR A 390 3.45 20.72 -7.19
CA THR A 390 2.74 20.77 -8.47
C THR A 390 1.34 21.32 -8.27
N LYS A 391 0.62 20.80 -7.28
CA LYS A 391 -0.74 21.23 -6.95
C LYS A 391 -0.78 22.68 -6.44
N LEU A 392 0.13 23.06 -5.55
CA LEU A 392 0.24 24.43 -5.05
C LEU A 392 0.38 25.42 -6.21
N ASN A 393 1.38 25.23 -7.07
CA ASN A 393 1.60 26.09 -8.24
C ASN A 393 0.41 26.10 -9.19
N PHE A 394 -0.21 24.94 -9.43
CA PHE A 394 -1.35 24.81 -10.34
C PHE A 394 -2.59 25.57 -9.84
N ILE A 395 -2.89 25.46 -8.54
CA ILE A 395 -4.02 26.16 -7.93
C ILE A 395 -3.72 27.67 -7.84
N GLU A 396 -2.54 28.07 -7.38
CA GLU A 396 -2.11 29.48 -7.33
C GLU A 396 -2.27 30.16 -8.69
N ALA A 397 -1.75 29.54 -9.76
CA ALA A 397 -1.86 30.08 -11.11
C ALA A 397 -3.33 30.21 -11.58
N ALA A 398 -4.18 29.23 -11.26
CA ALA A 398 -5.59 29.25 -11.61
C ALA A 398 -6.37 30.33 -10.84
N LEU A 399 -6.03 30.55 -9.56
CA LEU A 399 -6.60 31.59 -8.72
C LEU A 399 -6.24 32.99 -9.26
N VAL A 400 -4.95 33.23 -9.51
CA VAL A 400 -4.45 34.50 -10.08
C VAL A 400 -5.13 34.79 -11.42
N LYS A 401 -5.17 33.82 -12.34
CA LYS A 401 -5.79 33.98 -13.66
C LYS A 401 -7.28 34.37 -13.59
N LYS A 402 -7.98 33.95 -12.54
CA LYS A 402 -9.41 34.21 -12.35
C LYS A 402 -9.72 35.35 -11.37
N GLY A 403 -8.71 36.03 -10.83
CA GLY A 403 -8.88 37.05 -9.79
C GLY A 403 -9.55 36.50 -8.53
N LYS A 404 -9.18 35.27 -8.14
CA LYS A 404 -9.74 34.50 -7.03
C LYS A 404 -8.71 34.32 -5.92
N THR A 405 -9.17 33.98 -4.72
CA THR A 405 -8.35 33.74 -3.52
C THR A 405 -8.47 32.29 -3.07
N TRP A 406 -7.64 31.87 -2.12
CA TRP A 406 -7.70 30.53 -1.51
C TRP A 406 -9.02 30.22 -0.80
N GLN A 407 -9.78 31.25 -0.45
CA GLN A 407 -11.08 31.11 0.22
C GLN A 407 -12.23 30.86 -0.77
N ASP A 408 -11.99 30.97 -2.08
CA ASP A 408 -12.99 30.69 -3.10
C ASP A 408 -13.14 29.17 -3.34
N ASP A 409 -14.38 28.72 -3.63
CA ASP A 409 -14.73 27.33 -3.97
C ASP A 409 -13.84 26.73 -5.08
N LEU A 410 -13.25 27.58 -5.92
CA LEU A 410 -12.31 27.19 -6.95
C LEU A 410 -11.10 26.44 -6.40
N ALA A 411 -10.52 26.88 -5.27
CA ALA A 411 -9.32 26.26 -4.70
C ALA A 411 -9.62 24.82 -4.24
N MET A 412 -10.68 24.65 -3.43
CA MET A 412 -11.12 23.33 -2.94
C MET A 412 -11.52 22.39 -4.07
N ARG A 413 -12.21 22.92 -5.10
CA ARG A 413 -12.55 22.13 -6.29
C ARG A 413 -11.30 21.63 -7.00
N LEU A 414 -10.33 22.50 -7.28
CA LEU A 414 -9.09 22.08 -7.96
C LEU A 414 -8.25 21.12 -7.12
N ASP A 415 -8.25 21.26 -5.79
CA ASP A 415 -7.61 20.31 -4.87
C ASP A 415 -8.20 18.90 -5.04
N CYS A 416 -9.53 18.79 -5.05
CA CYS A 416 -10.22 17.51 -5.27
C CYS A 416 -9.99 16.95 -6.69
N GLU A 417 -10.16 17.79 -7.72
CA GLU A 417 -10.03 17.40 -9.14
C GLU A 417 -8.59 16.99 -9.51
N TYR A 418 -7.58 17.45 -8.79
CA TYR A 418 -6.20 16.97 -8.94
C TYR A 418 -6.08 15.46 -8.67
N HIS A 419 -6.99 14.89 -7.87
CA HIS A 419 -6.96 13.47 -7.50
C HIS A 419 -7.95 12.60 -8.24
N ASP A 420 -8.71 13.14 -9.22
CA ASP A 420 -9.63 12.33 -10.02
C ASP A 420 -8.86 11.25 -10.80
N ASN A 421 -9.25 9.99 -10.61
CA ASN A 421 -8.65 8.84 -11.27
C ASN A 421 -9.15 8.62 -12.71
N ASN A 422 -9.97 9.50 -13.28
CA ASN A 422 -10.37 9.42 -14.68
C ASN A 422 -9.18 9.72 -15.60
N HIS A 423 -8.62 8.70 -16.27
CA HIS A 423 -7.44 8.86 -17.12
C HIS A 423 -7.69 9.63 -18.42
N GLU A 424 -8.95 9.79 -18.85
CA GLU A 424 -9.31 10.44 -20.11
C GLU A 424 -9.64 11.92 -19.93
N SER A 425 -10.24 12.29 -18.79
CA SER A 425 -10.75 13.65 -18.55
C SER A 425 -10.27 14.31 -17.25
N GLY A 426 -9.66 13.54 -16.35
CA GLY A 426 -9.17 14.06 -15.07
C GLY A 426 -8.11 15.15 -15.28
N ILE A 427 -8.16 16.21 -14.48
CA ILE A 427 -7.26 17.37 -14.63
C ILE A 427 -5.79 16.95 -14.52
N PHE A 428 -5.47 16.06 -13.58
CA PHE A 428 -4.12 15.54 -13.44
C PHE A 428 -3.64 14.83 -14.73
N TYR A 429 -4.42 13.89 -15.25
CA TYR A 429 -4.02 13.12 -16.43
C TYR A 429 -3.96 13.95 -17.71
N THR A 430 -4.82 14.96 -17.84
CA THR A 430 -4.89 15.78 -19.06
C THR A 430 -3.97 17.00 -19.04
N LYS A 431 -3.58 17.52 -17.87
CA LYS A 431 -2.80 18.76 -17.74
C LYS A 431 -1.42 18.58 -17.09
N ILE A 432 -1.24 17.57 -16.23
CA ILE A 432 -0.03 17.40 -15.43
C ILE A 432 0.77 16.17 -15.87
N TYR A 433 0.12 15.00 -15.95
CA TYR A 433 0.76 13.72 -16.27
C TYR A 433 1.61 13.73 -17.56
N PRO A 434 1.20 14.37 -18.68
CA PRO A 434 1.98 14.34 -19.92
C PRO A 434 3.37 14.98 -19.80
N ASN A 435 3.55 15.91 -18.86
CA ASN A 435 4.81 16.60 -18.60
C ASN A 435 5.41 16.23 -17.23
N SER A 436 4.89 15.16 -16.60
CA SER A 436 5.36 14.72 -15.29
C SER A 436 6.64 13.90 -15.40
N TYR A 437 7.46 13.95 -14.35
CA TYR A 437 8.62 13.08 -14.24
C TYR A 437 8.19 11.66 -13.87
N ARG A 438 8.65 10.67 -14.63
CA ARG A 438 8.22 9.28 -14.52
C ARG A 438 9.35 8.34 -14.14
N ILE A 439 9.02 7.36 -13.31
CA ILE A 439 9.88 6.24 -12.92
C ILE A 439 9.61 5.02 -13.83
N THR A 440 8.40 4.96 -14.38
CA THR A 440 7.83 3.87 -15.18
C THR A 440 7.53 4.31 -16.61
N THR A 441 7.24 3.33 -17.46
CA THR A 441 6.67 3.52 -18.81
C THR A 441 5.22 3.03 -18.86
N ASP A 442 4.43 3.51 -19.83
CA ASP A 442 3.05 3.04 -20.01
C ASP A 442 2.97 1.55 -20.38
N GLU A 443 3.98 1.03 -21.08
CA GLU A 443 4.07 -0.39 -21.42
C GLU A 443 4.29 -1.25 -20.18
N GLU A 444 5.17 -0.85 -19.25
CA GLU A 444 5.35 -1.56 -17.98
C GLU A 444 4.08 -1.58 -17.14
N ILE A 445 3.37 -0.45 -17.08
CA ILE A 445 2.09 -0.36 -16.36
C ILE A 445 1.07 -1.31 -17.00
N LYS A 446 0.97 -1.32 -18.33
CA LYS A 446 0.04 -2.18 -19.07
C LYS A 446 0.36 -3.66 -18.81
N GLN A 447 1.61 -4.07 -18.92
CA GLN A 447 2.03 -5.45 -18.64
C GLN A 447 1.72 -5.85 -17.18
N ALA A 448 1.94 -4.94 -16.23
CA ALA A 448 1.62 -5.16 -14.83
C ALA A 448 0.11 -5.19 -14.52
N MET A 449 -0.77 -4.84 -15.46
CA MET A 449 -2.21 -5.09 -15.31
C MET A 449 -2.57 -6.56 -15.53
N ASP A 450 -1.79 -7.29 -16.31
CA ASP A 450 -2.15 -8.64 -16.78
C ASP A 450 -1.56 -9.76 -15.91
N GLY A 451 -0.60 -9.45 -15.03
CA GLY A 451 0.01 -10.45 -14.16
C GLY A 451 0.63 -9.89 -12.88
N PRO A 452 0.76 -10.73 -11.84
CA PRO A 452 1.39 -10.36 -10.58
C PRO A 452 2.90 -10.19 -10.73
N PRO A 453 3.54 -9.45 -9.81
CA PRO A 453 4.99 -9.38 -9.78
C PRO A 453 5.58 -10.77 -9.49
N PRO A 454 6.82 -11.06 -9.90
CA PRO A 454 7.48 -12.36 -9.71
C PRO A 454 7.92 -12.61 -8.25
N THR A 455 7.00 -12.39 -7.32
CA THR A 455 7.12 -12.65 -5.89
C THR A 455 6.16 -13.77 -5.49
N ARG A 456 6.03 -14.03 -4.20
CA ARG A 456 4.96 -14.89 -3.69
C ARG A 456 3.54 -14.51 -4.13
N SER A 457 3.27 -13.26 -4.54
CA SER A 457 1.97 -12.92 -5.12
C SER A 457 1.69 -13.70 -6.40
N LYS A 458 2.71 -13.99 -7.21
CA LYS A 458 2.58 -14.88 -8.37
C LYS A 458 2.38 -16.32 -7.94
N ILE A 459 3.10 -16.79 -6.92
CA ILE A 459 2.92 -18.14 -6.36
C ILE A 459 1.47 -18.35 -5.94
N VAL A 460 0.93 -17.46 -5.10
CA VAL A 460 -0.44 -17.54 -4.61
C VAL A 460 -1.46 -17.54 -5.75
N LEU A 461 -1.32 -16.61 -6.70
CA LEU A 461 -2.26 -16.50 -7.81
C LEU A 461 -2.23 -17.74 -8.71
N GLU A 462 -1.05 -18.23 -9.07
CA GLU A 462 -0.91 -19.39 -9.97
C GLU A 462 -1.38 -20.69 -9.29
N ILE A 463 -1.21 -20.84 -7.97
CA ILE A 463 -1.82 -21.95 -7.23
C ILE A 463 -3.35 -21.88 -7.27
N ILE A 464 -3.94 -20.70 -7.05
CA ILE A 464 -5.41 -20.51 -7.12
C ILE A 464 -5.93 -20.84 -8.52
N LYS A 465 -5.23 -20.39 -9.57
CA LYS A 465 -5.58 -20.68 -10.97
C LYS A 465 -5.40 -22.16 -11.35
N GLY A 466 -4.41 -22.83 -10.76
CA GLY A 466 -4.13 -24.24 -11.04
C GLY A 466 -5.18 -25.20 -10.45
N TYR A 467 -5.77 -24.85 -9.30
CA TYR A 467 -6.70 -25.72 -8.58
C TYR A 467 -7.99 -25.00 -8.11
N PRO A 468 -8.69 -24.24 -8.97
CA PRO A 468 -9.77 -23.33 -8.55
C PRO A 468 -10.91 -24.07 -7.83
N GLU A 469 -11.35 -25.21 -8.37
CA GLU A 469 -12.45 -26.01 -7.82
C GLU A 469 -12.15 -26.62 -6.43
N LEU A 470 -10.88 -26.67 -6.05
CA LEU A 470 -10.46 -27.21 -4.76
C LEU A 470 -10.29 -26.11 -3.70
N VAL A 471 -10.14 -24.84 -4.08
CA VAL A 471 -9.91 -23.74 -3.13
C VAL A 471 -11.19 -23.43 -2.36
N ILE A 472 -11.12 -23.45 -1.04
CA ILE A 472 -12.24 -23.06 -0.16
C ILE A 472 -12.04 -21.69 0.49
N SER A 473 -10.80 -21.24 0.71
CA SER A 473 -10.50 -19.90 1.20
C SER A 473 -9.05 -19.50 0.91
N SER A 474 -8.78 -18.20 0.85
CA SER A 474 -7.43 -17.64 0.74
C SER A 474 -7.38 -16.26 1.40
N ASP A 475 -6.25 -15.91 2.01
CA ASP A 475 -5.99 -14.53 2.45
C ASP A 475 -5.30 -13.66 1.38
N PHE A 476 -5.01 -14.25 0.22
CA PHE A 476 -4.33 -13.64 -0.93
C PHE A 476 -2.87 -13.24 -0.71
N TRP A 477 -2.33 -13.41 0.49
CA TRP A 477 -0.98 -12.97 0.83
C TRP A 477 -0.03 -14.12 1.06
N HIS A 478 -0.46 -15.14 1.80
CA HIS A 478 0.41 -16.25 2.16
C HIS A 478 -0.30 -17.58 2.35
N ARG A 479 -1.62 -17.61 2.56
CA ARG A 479 -2.32 -18.86 2.91
C ARG A 479 -3.47 -19.17 1.97
N ILE A 480 -3.52 -20.43 1.54
CA ILE A 480 -4.59 -20.98 0.70
C ILE A 480 -5.07 -22.27 1.36
N THR A 481 -6.39 -22.41 1.48
CA THR A 481 -7.02 -23.61 2.00
C THR A 481 -7.80 -24.31 0.91
N PHE A 482 -7.63 -25.63 0.82
CA PHE A 482 -8.25 -26.49 -0.17
C PHE A 482 -9.12 -27.55 0.49
N ARG A 483 -10.17 -27.98 -0.22
CA ARG A 483 -10.91 -29.20 0.05
C ARG A 483 -10.71 -30.16 -1.11
N HIS A 484 -10.17 -31.34 -0.80
CA HIS A 484 -10.03 -32.43 -1.75
C HIS A 484 -10.56 -33.71 -1.11
N GLU A 485 -11.58 -34.31 -1.73
CA GLU A 485 -12.37 -35.39 -1.15
C GLU A 485 -12.96 -34.99 0.23
N LYS A 486 -12.65 -35.75 1.29
CA LYS A 486 -13.07 -35.48 2.69
C LYS A 486 -11.98 -34.84 3.55
N LYS A 487 -10.96 -34.27 2.91
CA LYS A 487 -9.77 -33.73 3.59
C LYS A 487 -9.62 -32.24 3.31
N ILE A 488 -9.15 -31.52 4.32
CA ILE A 488 -8.82 -30.10 4.21
C ILE A 488 -7.29 -29.98 4.25
N TYR A 489 -6.76 -29.22 3.32
CA TYR A 489 -5.33 -28.89 3.24
C TYR A 489 -5.18 -27.38 3.39
N SER A 490 -4.31 -26.92 4.29
CA SER A 490 -3.94 -25.51 4.41
C SER A 490 -2.48 -25.35 4.06
N LEU A 491 -2.20 -24.61 2.99
CA LEU A 491 -0.86 -24.29 2.51
C LEU A 491 -0.54 -22.85 2.95
N SER A 492 0.58 -22.67 3.64
CA SER A 492 1.09 -21.35 4.07
C SER A 492 2.50 -21.10 3.55
N LEU A 493 2.72 -19.95 2.93
CA LEU A 493 4.02 -19.45 2.48
C LEU A 493 4.68 -18.64 3.63
N GLY A 494 5.56 -19.30 4.38
CA GLY A 494 6.13 -18.78 5.63
C GLY A 494 7.14 -17.65 5.44
N ASP A 495 7.91 -17.63 4.34
CA ASP A 495 8.86 -16.56 4.06
C ASP A 495 8.26 -15.52 3.09
N PRO A 496 8.01 -14.28 3.54
CA PRO A 496 7.48 -13.24 2.67
C PRO A 496 8.45 -12.81 1.56
N THR A 497 9.74 -13.09 1.70
CA THR A 497 10.81 -12.70 0.77
C THR A 497 10.99 -13.66 -0.40
N GLU A 498 10.24 -14.78 -0.42
CA GLU A 498 10.31 -15.75 -1.49
C GLU A 498 9.89 -15.15 -2.84
N LEU A 499 10.75 -15.36 -3.84
CA LEU A 499 10.51 -14.95 -5.22
C LEU A 499 9.98 -16.10 -6.06
N TRP A 500 9.33 -15.75 -7.17
CA TRP A 500 8.84 -16.74 -8.13
C TRP A 500 10.00 -17.51 -8.78
N ASN A 501 10.10 -18.81 -8.47
CA ASN A 501 10.94 -19.75 -9.20
C ASN A 501 10.12 -20.42 -10.33
N GLU A 502 10.33 -19.96 -11.56
CA GLU A 502 9.54 -20.43 -12.71
C GLU A 502 9.65 -21.93 -12.97
N GLU A 503 10.83 -22.51 -12.84
CA GLU A 503 11.04 -23.94 -13.09
C GLU A 503 10.32 -24.80 -12.05
N PHE A 504 10.48 -24.47 -10.77
CA PHE A 504 9.87 -25.23 -9.67
C PHE A 504 8.35 -25.10 -9.70
N TRP A 505 7.81 -23.88 -9.75
CA TRP A 505 6.38 -23.66 -9.62
C TRP A 505 5.60 -24.12 -10.86
N THR A 506 6.12 -23.89 -12.08
CA THR A 506 5.45 -24.35 -13.31
C THR A 506 5.38 -25.87 -13.37
N ARG A 507 6.47 -26.57 -13.01
CA ARG A 507 6.47 -28.03 -12.96
C ARG A 507 5.54 -28.55 -11.86
N SER A 508 5.58 -27.96 -10.67
CA SER A 508 4.74 -28.40 -9.56
C SER A 508 3.24 -28.23 -9.85
N LEU A 509 2.84 -27.10 -10.44
CA LEU A 509 1.45 -26.81 -10.80
C LEU A 509 0.91 -27.68 -11.94
N SER A 510 1.79 -28.34 -12.70
CA SER A 510 1.39 -29.30 -13.73
C SER A 510 0.97 -30.67 -13.17
N LEU A 511 1.21 -30.92 -11.88
CA LEU A 511 0.92 -32.20 -11.23
C LEU A 511 -0.55 -32.29 -10.77
N PRO A 512 -1.09 -33.52 -10.64
CA PRO A 512 -2.33 -33.75 -9.89
C PRO A 512 -2.22 -33.19 -8.46
N PHE A 513 -3.34 -32.69 -7.91
CA PHE A 513 -3.35 -31.93 -6.65
C PHE A 513 -2.62 -32.63 -5.48
N VAL A 514 -2.81 -33.95 -5.30
CA VAL A 514 -2.15 -34.69 -4.21
C VAL A 514 -0.63 -34.73 -4.40
N GLU A 515 -0.16 -34.92 -5.63
CA GLU A 515 1.27 -34.91 -5.95
C GLU A 515 1.86 -33.51 -5.80
N PHE A 516 1.12 -32.46 -6.21
CA PHE A 516 1.50 -31.08 -5.97
C PHE A 516 1.70 -30.82 -4.47
N VAL A 517 0.74 -31.21 -3.63
CA VAL A 517 0.84 -31.06 -2.16
C VAL A 517 2.07 -31.78 -1.62
N ASP A 518 2.34 -33.01 -2.09
CA ASP A 518 3.51 -33.78 -1.66
C ASP A 518 4.85 -33.19 -2.12
N VAL A 519 4.88 -32.48 -3.24
CA VAL A 519 6.08 -31.77 -3.73
C VAL A 519 6.29 -30.46 -2.99
N VAL A 520 5.24 -29.66 -2.75
CA VAL A 520 5.41 -28.35 -2.12
C VAL A 520 5.65 -28.43 -0.63
N ARG A 521 5.15 -29.47 0.07
CA ARG A 521 5.42 -29.68 1.52
C ARG A 521 6.89 -29.88 1.89
N VAL A 522 7.75 -30.20 0.92
CA VAL A 522 9.20 -30.31 1.13
C VAL A 522 9.94 -29.03 0.75
N HIS A 523 9.24 -28.03 0.20
CA HIS A 523 9.80 -26.71 -0.02
C HIS A 523 10.09 -26.04 1.34
N PRO A 524 11.28 -25.45 1.55
CA PRO A 524 11.74 -25.02 2.88
C PRO A 524 10.86 -23.94 3.54
N PHE A 525 10.08 -23.21 2.75
CA PHE A 525 9.25 -22.10 3.22
C PHE A 525 7.75 -22.35 3.06
N VAL A 526 7.35 -23.57 2.67
CA VAL A 526 5.95 -23.95 2.55
C VAL A 526 5.58 -24.86 3.70
N GLU A 527 4.59 -24.43 4.48
CA GLU A 527 3.95 -25.26 5.48
C GLU A 527 2.65 -25.82 4.92
N VAL A 528 2.45 -27.14 5.04
CA VAL A 528 1.19 -27.78 4.68
C VAL A 528 0.62 -28.46 5.92
N VAL A 529 -0.55 -28.00 6.36
CA VAL A 529 -1.33 -28.64 7.42
C VAL A 529 -2.46 -29.43 6.78
N ARG A 530 -2.60 -30.70 7.19
CA ARG A 530 -3.67 -31.59 6.75
C ARG A 530 -4.60 -31.89 7.92
N CYS A 531 -5.90 -31.72 7.68
CA CYS A 531 -6.92 -32.01 8.67
C CYS A 531 -7.97 -32.97 8.10
N GLU A 532 -8.37 -33.96 8.90
CA GLU A 532 -9.56 -34.77 8.61
C GLU A 532 -10.83 -34.02 9.03
N ASP A 533 -11.90 -34.13 8.24
CA ASP A 533 -13.22 -33.60 8.61
C ASP A 533 -13.76 -34.38 9.84
N MET A 534 -13.59 -33.84 11.05
CA MET A 534 -14.29 -34.36 12.23
C MET A 534 -15.73 -33.83 12.27
N TRP A 535 -16.62 -34.43 11.49
CA TRP A 535 -18.07 -34.36 11.70
C TRP A 535 -18.57 -35.64 12.38
N SER A 536 -18.17 -35.89 13.63
CA SER A 536 -18.66 -37.04 14.41
C SER A 536 -18.80 -36.79 15.92
N THR A 537 -19.37 -35.66 16.34
CA THR A 537 -19.85 -35.49 17.74
C THR A 537 -21.19 -34.77 17.84
N ARG A 538 -22.20 -35.24 17.09
CA ARG A 538 -23.62 -35.08 17.48
C ARG A 538 -24.12 -36.36 18.13
N LYS A 539 -23.65 -36.67 19.34
CA LYS A 539 -24.28 -37.60 20.28
C LYS A 539 -23.52 -37.60 21.61
N THR A 540 -23.67 -36.52 22.37
CA THR A 540 -23.62 -36.42 23.84
C THR A 540 -23.26 -34.98 24.19
N LEU A 541 -24.26 -34.15 24.46
CA LEU A 541 -24.22 -33.09 25.47
C LEU A 541 -25.66 -32.61 25.63
N GLY A 542 -26.20 -32.88 26.80
CA GLY A 542 -27.56 -32.54 27.17
C GLY A 542 -27.76 -31.05 27.38
N LYS A 543 -29.05 -30.69 27.39
CA LYS A 543 -29.68 -29.45 27.83
C LYS A 543 -28.83 -28.53 28.73
N GLY A 544 -28.81 -27.26 28.36
CA GLY A 544 -28.62 -26.13 29.27
C GLY A 544 -27.20 -25.54 29.27
N GLU A 545 -27.18 -24.21 29.19
CA GLU A 545 -26.06 -23.29 29.51
C GLU A 545 -25.14 -22.81 28.37
N ASP A 546 -25.17 -21.49 28.22
CA ASP A 546 -24.24 -20.52 27.63
C ASP A 546 -23.62 -20.76 26.25
N VAL A 547 -24.06 -19.92 25.31
CA VAL A 547 -23.45 -19.72 23.98
C VAL A 547 -22.05 -19.14 24.15
N LYS A 548 -21.04 -20.01 24.11
CA LYS A 548 -19.63 -19.60 23.93
C LYS A 548 -19.40 -19.09 22.49
N PRO A 549 -18.52 -18.09 22.29
CA PRO A 549 -18.15 -17.62 20.96
C PRO A 549 -17.45 -18.76 20.20
N TYR A 550 -17.74 -18.84 18.90
CA TYR A 550 -17.21 -19.75 17.87
C TYR A 550 -16.13 -20.77 18.31
N PRO A 551 -16.35 -22.07 18.09
CA PRO A 551 -15.37 -23.09 18.46
C PRO A 551 -14.10 -22.88 17.64
N ASP A 552 -12.99 -22.72 18.35
CA ASP A 552 -11.65 -23.09 17.88
C ASP A 552 -11.81 -24.39 17.10
N HIS A 553 -11.57 -24.36 15.78
CA HIS A 553 -11.84 -25.53 14.94
C HIS A 553 -11.03 -26.68 15.53
N GLY A 554 -11.72 -27.68 16.09
CA GLY A 554 -11.16 -28.90 16.66
C GLY A 554 -10.58 -29.79 15.56
N LEU A 555 -9.60 -29.25 14.84
CA LEU A 555 -8.82 -29.91 13.81
C LEU A 555 -7.83 -30.81 14.55
N ARG A 556 -7.99 -32.12 14.38
CA ARG A 556 -6.95 -33.07 14.76
C ARG A 556 -5.83 -32.89 13.75
N VAL A 557 -4.76 -32.22 14.16
CA VAL A 557 -3.50 -32.16 13.41
C VAL A 557 -2.97 -33.59 13.37
N GLU A 558 -2.82 -34.18 12.18
CA GLU A 558 -2.03 -35.41 12.05
C GLU A 558 -0.58 -35.04 12.43
N THR A 559 -0.15 -35.40 13.64
CA THR A 559 1.26 -35.31 14.04
C THR A 559 2.06 -36.38 13.30
N ASP A 560 3.29 -36.01 12.93
CA ASP A 560 4.24 -36.68 12.01
C ASP A 560 4.59 -38.17 12.26
N GLU A 561 3.91 -38.88 13.16
CA GLU A 561 4.27 -40.25 13.55
C GLU A 561 3.52 -41.37 12.81
N GLU A 562 2.52 -41.08 11.98
CA GLU A 562 1.70 -42.14 11.37
C GLU A 562 1.48 -41.96 9.85
N ARG A 563 2.57 -42.01 9.05
CA ARG A 563 2.65 -42.70 7.73
C ARG A 563 3.99 -42.49 7.00
N GLU A 564 4.79 -43.56 7.06
CA GLU A 564 5.79 -44.11 6.13
C GLU A 564 6.88 -43.23 5.47
N ASP A 565 8.10 -43.52 5.92
CA ASP A 565 9.45 -43.13 5.47
C ASP A 565 9.68 -43.20 3.93
N THR A 566 8.85 -43.93 3.19
CA THR A 566 8.90 -44.05 1.71
C THR A 566 8.32 -42.83 0.98
N HIS A 567 7.22 -42.24 1.46
CA HIS A 567 6.61 -41.07 0.81
C HIS A 567 7.48 -39.82 0.99
N LYS A 568 8.11 -39.63 2.17
CA LYS A 568 9.08 -38.55 2.42
C LYS A 568 10.34 -38.69 1.57
N LYS A 569 10.82 -39.93 1.33
CA LYS A 569 11.96 -40.20 0.44
C LYS A 569 11.63 -39.96 -1.04
N TRP A 570 10.44 -40.35 -1.50
CA TRP A 570 10.00 -40.12 -2.88
C TRP A 570 9.74 -38.64 -3.17
N SER A 571 9.05 -37.92 -2.29
CA SER A 571 8.83 -36.47 -2.40
C SER A 571 10.16 -35.69 -2.35
N LYS A 572 11.09 -36.07 -1.47
CA LYS A 572 12.44 -35.49 -1.44
C LYS A 572 13.23 -35.81 -2.72
N ALA A 573 13.16 -37.03 -3.25
CA ALA A 573 13.83 -37.40 -4.50
C ALA A 573 13.23 -36.67 -5.72
N LEU A 574 11.91 -36.48 -5.74
CA LEU A 574 11.21 -35.72 -6.78
C LEU A 574 11.56 -34.23 -6.68
N TYR A 575 11.55 -33.65 -5.48
CA TYR A 575 12.03 -32.30 -5.23
C TYR A 575 13.50 -32.12 -5.65
N GLU A 576 14.39 -33.01 -5.23
CA GLU A 576 15.79 -33.00 -5.66
C GLU A 576 15.95 -33.15 -7.18
N LYS A 577 15.10 -33.96 -7.84
CA LYS A 577 15.10 -34.10 -9.30
C LYS A 577 14.61 -32.84 -10.01
N LEU A 578 13.62 -32.15 -9.44
CA LEU A 578 13.11 -30.87 -9.93
C LEU A 578 14.16 -29.76 -9.78
N VAL A 579 15.03 -29.84 -8.78
CA VAL A 579 16.12 -28.88 -8.51
C VAL A 579 17.43 -29.21 -9.25
N ARG A 580 17.74 -30.49 -9.53
CA ARG A 580 19.06 -30.95 -10.06
C ARG A 580 19.20 -31.01 -11.59
N HIS A 581 18.15 -30.79 -12.37
CA HIS A 581 18.23 -30.80 -13.84
C HIS A 581 17.94 -29.43 -14.45
N PRO A 582 18.86 -28.46 -14.31
CA PRO A 582 18.75 -27.19 -15.00
C PRO A 582 18.93 -27.40 -16.51
N PRO A 583 18.01 -26.94 -17.37
CA PRO A 583 18.32 -26.69 -18.77
C PRO A 583 19.24 -25.48 -18.88
N ARG A 584 19.98 -25.38 -20.00
CA ARG A 584 20.86 -24.24 -20.30
C ARG A 584 20.11 -22.91 -20.08
N PRO A 585 20.79 -21.88 -19.53
CA PRO A 585 20.19 -20.57 -19.35
C PRO A 585 19.63 -20.07 -20.69
N PRO A 586 18.48 -19.38 -20.70
CA PRO A 586 18.09 -18.61 -21.87
C PRO A 586 19.22 -17.62 -22.16
N GLU A 587 19.66 -17.55 -23.42
CA GLU A 587 20.59 -16.52 -23.86
C GLU A 587 20.03 -15.16 -23.45
N GLN A 588 20.80 -14.40 -22.68
CA GLN A 588 20.49 -12.99 -22.45
C GLN A 588 20.30 -12.34 -23.83
N PRO A 589 19.26 -11.52 -24.05
CA PRO A 589 19.26 -10.66 -25.21
C PRO A 589 20.46 -9.73 -25.09
N VAL A 590 21.50 -10.03 -25.86
CA VAL A 590 22.63 -9.13 -26.08
C VAL A 590 22.06 -7.97 -26.89
N TYR A 591 21.75 -6.86 -26.22
CA TYR A 591 21.60 -5.59 -26.90
C TYR A 591 22.97 -5.13 -27.36
N SER A 592 23.41 -5.59 -28.53
CA SER A 592 24.47 -4.93 -29.30
C SER A 592 23.85 -3.71 -29.98
N GLY A 593 23.70 -2.62 -29.22
CA GLY A 593 23.35 -1.33 -29.77
C GLY A 593 24.58 -0.69 -30.41
N ASP A 594 24.79 -0.91 -31.70
CA ASP A 594 25.62 -0.01 -32.50
C ASP A 594 24.95 1.36 -32.49
N PHE A 595 25.62 2.32 -31.83
CA PHE A 595 25.28 3.74 -31.87
C PHE A 595 25.42 4.23 -33.31
N VAL A 596 24.30 4.43 -34.01
CA VAL A 596 24.25 5.26 -35.22
C VAL A 596 23.81 6.66 -34.78
N PRO A 597 24.63 7.72 -34.96
CA PRO A 597 24.21 9.07 -34.66
C PRO A 597 23.15 9.49 -35.68
N GLN A 598 21.93 9.79 -35.22
CA GLN A 598 20.93 10.43 -36.06
C GLN A 598 21.37 11.86 -36.38
N GLN A 599 21.45 12.17 -37.68
CA GLN A 599 21.52 13.53 -38.21
C GLN A 599 20.25 14.31 -37.89
N PRO A 600 20.33 15.65 -37.80
CA PRO A 600 19.19 16.51 -37.51
C PRO A 600 18.26 16.58 -38.73
N PHE A 601 16.95 16.48 -38.51
CA PHE A 601 15.97 16.80 -39.54
C PHE A 601 15.49 18.24 -39.38
N ASP A 602 15.58 18.94 -40.51
CA ASP A 602 15.24 20.33 -40.75
C ASP A 602 13.74 20.65 -40.56
N GLU A 603 13.53 21.96 -40.45
CA GLU A 603 12.28 22.71 -40.43
C GLU A 603 11.40 22.48 -41.67
N ASP A 604 10.16 22.96 -41.56
CA ASP A 604 9.11 23.07 -42.57
C ASP A 604 8.21 21.84 -42.79
N ASP A 605 7.01 21.86 -42.20
CA ASP A 605 5.82 22.14 -43.01
C ASP A 605 4.57 22.41 -42.16
N ASP A 606 4.02 23.60 -42.41
CA ASP A 606 2.69 24.10 -42.08
C ASP A 606 1.57 23.12 -42.44
N TRP A 607 0.57 22.93 -41.57
CA TRP A 607 -0.86 22.84 -41.97
C TRP A 607 -1.77 23.25 -40.80
N PHE A 608 -2.21 24.51 -40.84
CA PHE A 608 -3.28 25.09 -40.03
C PHE A 608 -4.65 24.42 -40.25
N GLY A 609 -5.56 24.55 -39.27
CA GLY A 609 -7.00 24.49 -39.55
C GLY A 609 -7.95 24.45 -38.34
N SER A 610 -8.26 25.63 -37.81
CA SER A 610 -9.45 26.06 -37.02
C SER A 610 -9.78 25.39 -35.68
#